data_AF-A0AAJ1SM02-F1
#
_entry.id   AF-A0AAJ1SM02-F1
#
_cell.length_a   1.000
_cell.length_b   1.000
_cell.length_c   1.000
_cell.angle_alpha   90.00
_cell.angle_beta   90.00
_cell.angle_gamma   90.00
#
_symmetry.space_group_name_H-M   'P 1'
#
loop_
_entity.id
_entity.type
_entity.pdbx_description
1 polymer ?
#
loop_
_entity_poly.entity_id
_entity_poly.type
_entity_poly.pdbx_seq_one_letter_code
_entity_poly.pdbx_strand_id
1 'polypeptide(L)'
;ELRDFDFSILKKNSQSNKPLADTEFSLATKEDSNTILATLKTNDEGTGQFLDASGNHYGVRPGTYVIKETKAPEGFVLLEGIFEVTINADGTVGDVTYDGKDLDKDAIKVNLKDEDNNVIELTVANTPKGQLPATGGSGIQTFIIVALALVTAAGALTICYFYRNRKELN
;
A
#
# COMPACT_ATOMS: atom_id res chain seq x y z
N GLU A 1 -31.67 -6.12 21.20
CA GLU A 1 -30.31 -5.64 21.52
C GLU A 1 -29.59 -5.37 20.21
N LEU A 2 -28.69 -4.40 20.17
CA LEU A 2 -27.80 -4.25 19.02
C LEU A 2 -26.91 -5.50 18.93
N ARG A 3 -26.85 -6.10 17.75
CA ARG A 3 -25.93 -7.20 17.46
C ARG A 3 -24.51 -6.68 17.42
N ASP A 4 -23.56 -7.59 17.59
CA ASP A 4 -22.16 -7.25 17.38
C ASP A 4 -21.91 -6.96 15.88
N PHE A 5 -20.88 -6.17 15.62
CA PHE A 5 -20.43 -5.78 14.28
C PHE A 5 -19.16 -6.54 13.94
N ASP A 6 -18.98 -6.86 12.67
CA ASP A 6 -17.79 -7.53 12.18
C ASP A 6 -16.98 -6.54 11.35
N PHE A 7 -15.71 -6.39 11.67
CA PHE A 7 -14.77 -5.71 10.78
C PHE A 7 -14.25 -6.69 9.73
N SER A 8 -14.38 -6.29 8.47
CA SER A 8 -13.74 -6.94 7.32
C SER A 8 -12.78 -5.96 6.66
N ILE A 9 -11.69 -6.48 6.10
CA ILE A 9 -10.74 -5.67 5.32
C ILE A 9 -10.70 -6.20 3.90
N LEU A 10 -10.84 -5.32 2.91
CA LEU A 10 -10.53 -5.57 1.51
C LEU A 10 -9.21 -4.89 1.15
N LYS A 11 -8.15 -5.69 0.99
CA LYS A 11 -6.81 -5.24 0.64
C LYS A 11 -6.58 -5.28 -0.85
N LYS A 12 -6.16 -4.15 -1.42
CA LYS A 12 -5.87 -4.02 -2.85
C LYS A 12 -4.58 -3.29 -3.16
N ASN A 13 -4.07 -3.49 -4.37
CA ASN A 13 -3.00 -2.69 -4.95
C ASN A 13 -3.53 -1.31 -5.36
N SER A 14 -2.86 -0.23 -4.94
CA SER A 14 -3.28 1.15 -5.20
C SER A 14 -3.28 1.55 -6.68
N GLN A 15 -2.50 0.86 -7.52
CA GLN A 15 -2.38 1.14 -8.95
C GLN A 15 -3.27 0.23 -9.80
N SER A 16 -3.25 -1.08 -9.53
CA SER A 16 -3.94 -2.07 -10.37
C SER A 16 -5.31 -2.49 -9.85
N ASN A 17 -5.68 -2.08 -8.63
CA ASN A 17 -6.87 -2.54 -7.89
C ASN A 17 -6.94 -4.07 -7.69
N LYS A 18 -5.87 -4.83 -7.98
CA LYS A 18 -5.82 -6.27 -7.74
C LYS A 18 -5.82 -6.56 -6.23
N PRO A 19 -6.48 -7.65 -5.79
CA PRO A 19 -6.49 -8.05 -4.38
C PRO A 19 -5.08 -8.44 -3.90
N LEU A 20 -4.83 -8.29 -2.59
CA LEU A 20 -3.56 -8.60 -1.95
C LEU A 20 -3.74 -9.55 -0.77
N ALA A 21 -3.24 -10.78 -0.92
CA ALA A 21 -3.17 -11.79 0.13
C ALA A 21 -2.04 -11.54 1.12
N ASP A 22 -2.03 -12.32 2.20
CA ASP A 22 -0.93 -12.38 3.18
C ASP A 22 -0.60 -11.06 3.87
N THR A 23 -1.56 -10.14 3.92
CA THR A 23 -1.47 -8.89 4.68
C THR A 23 -2.03 -9.10 6.07
N GLU A 24 -1.31 -8.68 7.11
CA GLU A 24 -1.74 -8.86 8.49
C GLU A 24 -2.12 -7.53 9.14
N PHE A 25 -3.19 -7.56 9.93
CA PHE A 25 -3.71 -6.43 10.69
C PHE A 25 -3.93 -6.80 12.15
N SER A 26 -3.92 -5.78 12.99
CA SER A 26 -4.31 -5.86 14.40
C SER A 26 -5.47 -4.92 14.69
N LEU A 27 -6.32 -5.33 15.63
CA LEU A 27 -7.46 -4.57 16.14
C LEU A 27 -7.26 -4.31 17.64
N ALA A 28 -7.45 -3.06 18.05
CA ALA A 28 -7.45 -2.64 19.45
C ALA A 28 -8.56 -1.60 19.68
N THR A 29 -8.87 -1.29 20.94
CA THR A 29 -9.68 -0.10 21.25
C THR A 29 -8.83 1.16 21.16
N LYS A 30 -9.45 2.31 20.97
CA LYS A 30 -8.75 3.61 21.07
C LYS A 30 -8.28 3.91 22.49
N GLU A 31 -9.02 3.46 23.50
CA GLU A 31 -8.69 3.69 24.91
C GLU A 31 -7.45 2.92 25.36
N ASP A 32 -7.29 1.70 24.85
CA ASP A 32 -6.10 0.86 25.07
C ASP A 32 -5.60 0.26 23.75
N SER A 33 -4.79 1.05 23.03
CA SER A 33 -4.21 0.65 21.75
C SER A 33 -3.07 -0.37 21.86
N ASN A 34 -2.63 -0.70 23.08
CA ASN A 34 -1.52 -1.63 23.33
C ASN A 34 -2.03 -3.06 23.52
N THR A 35 -3.27 -3.22 23.94
CA THR A 35 -3.92 -4.53 24.06
C THR A 35 -4.57 -4.92 22.74
N ILE A 36 -3.96 -5.90 22.05
CA ILE A 36 -4.51 -6.45 20.81
C ILE A 36 -5.70 -7.35 21.14
N LEU A 37 -6.86 -7.01 20.61
CA LEU A 37 -8.10 -7.76 20.78
C LEU A 37 -8.18 -8.93 19.80
N ALA A 38 -7.80 -8.67 18.55
CA ALA A 38 -7.91 -9.61 17.45
C ALA A 38 -6.90 -9.29 16.35
N THR A 39 -6.64 -10.28 15.50
CA THR A 39 -5.80 -10.12 14.30
C THR A 39 -6.53 -10.62 13.06
N LEU A 40 -6.10 -10.15 11.90
CA LEU A 40 -6.66 -10.53 10.61
C LEU A 40 -5.51 -10.81 9.65
N LYS A 41 -5.64 -11.84 8.83
CA LYS A 41 -4.76 -12.08 7.68
C LYS A 41 -5.60 -12.18 6.41
N THR A 42 -5.21 -11.48 5.36
CA THR A 42 -5.95 -11.49 4.09
C THR A 42 -5.71 -12.77 3.27
N ASN A 43 -6.77 -13.26 2.62
CA ASN A 43 -6.77 -14.41 1.72
C ASN A 43 -6.45 -13.99 0.26
N ASP A 44 -6.54 -14.92 -0.69
CA ASP A 44 -6.27 -14.70 -2.12
C ASP A 44 -7.20 -13.67 -2.79
N GLU A 45 -8.38 -13.44 -2.22
CA GLU A 45 -9.33 -12.41 -2.65
C GLU A 45 -9.03 -11.05 -2.01
N GLY A 46 -7.97 -10.95 -1.22
CA GLY A 46 -7.58 -9.76 -0.48
C GLY A 46 -8.50 -9.48 0.71
N THR A 47 -9.39 -10.40 1.07
CA THR A 47 -10.36 -10.23 2.15
C THR A 47 -9.90 -10.93 3.42
N GLY A 48 -10.38 -10.47 4.58
CA GLY A 48 -10.15 -11.15 5.86
C GLY A 48 -11.13 -10.70 6.93
N GLN A 49 -11.25 -11.49 7.99
CA GLN A 49 -12.04 -11.18 9.18
C GLN A 49 -11.16 -11.28 10.42
N PHE A 50 -11.49 -10.50 11.44
CA PHE A 50 -10.75 -10.51 12.70
C PHE A 50 -11.04 -11.76 13.52
N LEU A 51 -9.98 -12.40 14.00
CA LEU A 51 -10.01 -13.56 14.87
C LEU A 51 -9.36 -13.22 16.21
N ASP A 52 -9.95 -13.73 17.29
CA ASP A 52 -9.39 -13.66 18.63
C ASP A 52 -8.10 -14.49 18.75
N ALA A 53 -7.43 -14.43 19.90
CA ALA A 53 -6.21 -15.18 20.16
C ALA A 53 -6.38 -16.72 20.09
N SER A 54 -7.62 -17.21 20.16
CA SER A 54 -7.96 -18.64 20.04
C SER A 54 -8.36 -19.03 18.60
N GLY A 55 -8.37 -18.09 17.66
CA GLY A 55 -8.76 -18.31 16.27
C GLY A 55 -10.26 -18.28 16.01
N ASN A 56 -11.07 -17.83 16.97
CA ASN A 56 -12.51 -17.67 16.77
C ASN A 56 -12.81 -16.29 16.19
N HIS A 57 -13.93 -16.19 15.48
CA HIS A 57 -14.41 -14.91 14.98
C HIS A 57 -14.62 -13.88 16.10
N TYR A 58 -14.14 -12.65 15.87
CA TYR A 58 -14.19 -11.56 16.84
C TYR A 58 -15.10 -10.43 16.37
N GLY A 59 -16.29 -10.35 16.97
CA GLY A 59 -17.22 -9.23 16.80
C GLY A 59 -16.92 -8.09 17.77
N VAL A 60 -17.34 -6.88 17.40
CA VAL A 60 -17.17 -5.66 18.19
C VAL A 60 -18.51 -5.00 18.52
N ARG A 61 -18.53 -4.23 19.61
CA ARG A 61 -19.70 -3.45 20.05
C ARG A 61 -19.52 -1.98 19.67
N PRO A 62 -20.54 -1.12 19.83
CA PRO A 62 -20.36 0.32 19.72
C PRO A 62 -19.16 0.82 20.54
N GLY A 63 -18.34 1.66 19.91
CA GLY A 63 -17.04 2.09 20.44
C GLY A 63 -16.11 2.59 19.32
N THR A 64 -14.95 3.10 19.71
CA THR A 64 -13.91 3.55 18.78
C THR A 64 -12.74 2.57 18.78
N TYR A 65 -12.40 2.11 17.59
CA TYR A 65 -11.41 1.07 17.36
C TYR A 65 -10.25 1.59 16.53
N VAL A 66 -9.08 0.99 16.77
CA VAL A 66 -7.85 1.25 16.04
C VAL A 66 -7.45 -0.01 15.30
N ILE A 67 -7.29 0.12 13.97
CA ILE A 67 -6.82 -0.94 13.09
C ILE A 67 -5.45 -0.53 12.54
N LYS A 68 -4.46 -1.41 12.63
CA LYS A 68 -3.09 -1.19 12.13
C LYS A 68 -2.67 -2.32 11.21
N GLU A 69 -2.10 -1.99 10.07
CA GLU A 69 -1.39 -2.98 9.24
C GLU A 69 -0.09 -3.35 9.96
N THR A 70 0.03 -4.60 10.41
CA THR A 70 1.22 -5.09 11.12
C THR A 70 2.23 -5.69 10.16
N LYS A 71 1.78 -6.16 9.00
CA LYS A 71 2.61 -6.73 7.96
C LYS A 71 2.03 -6.48 6.59
N ALA A 72 2.81 -5.81 5.75
CA ALA A 72 2.49 -5.60 4.35
C ALA A 72 2.68 -6.89 3.53
N PRO A 73 1.95 -7.03 2.41
CA PRO A 73 2.20 -8.09 1.46
C PRO A 73 3.57 -7.93 0.80
N GLU A 74 4.12 -9.03 0.28
CA GLU A 74 5.45 -9.02 -0.34
C GLU A 74 5.50 -8.04 -1.53
N GLY A 75 6.55 -7.22 -1.57
CA GLY A 75 6.71 -6.21 -2.62
C GLY A 75 5.85 -4.97 -2.44
N PHE A 76 5.22 -4.74 -1.28
CA PHE A 76 4.46 -3.53 -0.97
C PHE A 76 5.02 -2.77 0.23
N VAL A 77 4.72 -1.46 0.28
CA VAL A 77 5.07 -0.57 1.39
C VAL A 77 4.08 -0.81 2.54
N LEU A 78 4.61 -0.89 3.77
CA LEU A 78 3.82 -0.99 5.00
C LEU A 78 3.17 0.35 5.32
N LEU A 79 1.88 0.32 5.65
CA LEU A 79 1.16 1.46 6.19
C LEU A 79 1.48 1.59 7.68
N GLU A 80 2.34 2.55 8.03
CA GLU A 80 2.72 2.81 9.42
C GLU A 80 1.64 3.56 10.22
N GLY A 81 0.64 4.10 9.52
CA GLY A 81 -0.44 4.86 10.12
C GLY A 81 -1.51 4.01 10.78
N ILE A 82 -2.46 4.70 11.42
CA ILE A 82 -3.58 4.07 12.13
C ILE A 82 -4.90 4.37 11.44
N PHE A 83 -5.72 3.35 11.28
CA PHE A 83 -7.12 3.50 10.93
C PHE A 83 -7.92 3.62 12.22
N GLU A 84 -8.66 4.72 12.39
CA GLU A 84 -9.60 4.88 13.49
C GLU A 84 -11.01 4.75 12.95
N VAL A 85 -11.83 3.88 13.55
CA VAL A 85 -13.22 3.63 13.15
C VAL A 85 -14.12 3.75 14.36
N THR A 86 -15.14 4.62 14.29
CA THR A 86 -16.14 4.77 15.35
C THR A 86 -17.45 4.10 14.96
N ILE A 87 -17.98 3.28 15.85
CA ILE A 87 -19.32 2.70 15.78
C ILE A 87 -20.18 3.38 16.84
N ASN A 88 -21.21 4.10 16.42
CA ASN A 88 -22.11 4.84 17.29
C ASN A 88 -23.04 3.89 18.07
N ALA A 89 -23.60 4.39 19.17
CA ALA A 89 -24.51 3.62 20.03
C ALA A 89 -25.81 3.21 19.33
N ASP A 90 -26.20 3.88 18.24
CA ASP A 90 -27.35 3.52 17.41
C ASP A 90 -27.00 2.47 16.33
N GLY A 91 -25.74 2.03 16.27
CA GLY A 91 -25.24 1.06 15.30
C GLY A 91 -24.79 1.65 13.96
N THR A 92 -24.81 2.97 13.80
CA THR A 92 -24.26 3.62 12.60
C THR A 92 -22.74 3.74 12.69
N VAL A 93 -22.07 3.74 11.54
CA VAL A 93 -20.64 4.06 11.48
C VAL A 93 -20.49 5.59 11.51
N GLY A 94 -19.72 6.07 12.49
CA GLY A 94 -19.37 7.47 12.67
C GLY A 94 -18.08 7.83 11.91
N ASP A 95 -17.17 8.51 12.60
CA ASP A 95 -15.92 8.97 12.00
C ASP A 95 -15.01 7.80 11.64
N VAL A 96 -14.41 7.90 10.45
CA VAL A 96 -13.38 6.98 9.98
C VAL A 96 -12.22 7.77 9.40
N THR A 97 -11.04 7.59 10.00
CA THR A 97 -9.85 8.37 9.64
C THR A 97 -8.63 7.47 9.46
N TYR A 98 -7.65 7.96 8.71
CA TYR A 98 -6.30 7.42 8.64
C TYR A 98 -5.29 8.50 9.03
N ASP A 99 -4.53 8.28 10.10
CA ASP A 99 -3.63 9.27 10.71
C ASP A 99 -4.31 10.63 10.95
N GLY A 100 -5.56 10.60 11.42
CA GLY A 100 -6.35 11.79 11.72
C GLY A 100 -6.87 12.54 10.49
N LYS A 101 -6.74 11.98 9.29
CA LYS A 101 -7.36 12.50 8.06
C LYS A 101 -8.57 11.65 7.70
N ASP A 102 -9.67 12.32 7.38
CA ASP A 102 -10.88 11.65 6.91
C ASP A 102 -10.58 10.79 5.68
N LEU A 103 -11.08 9.56 5.69
CA LEU A 103 -11.05 8.70 4.51
C LEU A 103 -12.20 9.04 3.57
N ASP A 104 -11.97 8.79 2.29
CA ASP A 104 -13.04 8.88 1.30
C ASP A 104 -14.16 7.89 1.67
N LYS A 105 -15.41 8.31 1.49
CA LYS A 105 -16.59 7.48 1.79
C LYS A 105 -16.59 6.19 0.97
N ASP A 106 -15.98 6.22 -0.22
CA ASP A 106 -15.84 5.04 -1.08
C ASP A 106 -14.84 4.00 -0.53
N ALA A 107 -13.98 4.38 0.42
CA ALA A 107 -13.05 3.47 1.08
C ALA A 107 -13.72 2.62 2.17
N ILE A 108 -14.95 2.95 2.58
CA ILE A 108 -15.67 2.25 3.64
C ILE A 108 -17.02 1.80 3.09
N LYS A 109 -17.28 0.50 3.15
CA LYS A 109 -18.57 -0.07 2.78
C LYS A 109 -19.20 -0.69 4.00
N VAL A 110 -20.35 -0.16 4.40
CA VAL A 110 -21.15 -0.73 5.48
C VAL A 110 -22.19 -1.64 4.84
N ASN A 111 -22.05 -2.94 5.06
CA ASN A 111 -22.99 -3.95 4.61
C ASN A 111 -23.83 -4.39 5.81
N LEU A 112 -25.02 -3.81 5.92
CA LEU A 112 -26.01 -4.21 6.91
C LEU A 112 -26.65 -5.53 6.43
N LYS A 113 -26.55 -6.58 7.24
CA LYS A 113 -27.19 -7.87 6.98
C LYS A 113 -28.35 -8.06 7.95
N ASP A 114 -29.51 -8.47 7.42
CA ASP A 114 -30.72 -8.66 8.22
C ASP A 114 -30.66 -9.90 9.14
N GLU A 115 -29.92 -10.95 8.76
CA GLU A 115 -29.88 -12.23 9.50
C GLU A 115 -28.56 -12.53 10.23
N ASP A 116 -27.43 -11.96 9.79
CA ASP A 116 -26.11 -12.12 10.43
C ASP A 116 -25.72 -10.89 11.29
N ASN A 117 -24.46 -10.82 11.72
CA ASN A 117 -23.86 -9.60 12.24
C ASN A 117 -23.72 -8.53 11.14
N ASN A 118 -23.72 -7.27 11.56
CA ASN A 118 -23.49 -6.12 10.67
C ASN A 118 -22.02 -6.08 10.25
N VAL A 119 -21.71 -6.05 8.96
CA VAL A 119 -20.33 -6.07 8.47
C VAL A 119 -19.89 -4.68 8.05
N ILE A 120 -18.80 -4.19 8.63
CA ILE A 120 -18.12 -2.96 8.22
C ILE A 120 -16.87 -3.37 7.44
N GLU A 121 -16.89 -3.15 6.13
CA GLU A 121 -15.76 -3.43 5.25
C GLU A 121 -14.91 -2.18 5.02
N LEU A 122 -13.64 -2.24 5.40
CA LEU A 122 -12.65 -1.21 5.12
C LEU A 122 -11.80 -1.61 3.90
N THR A 123 -11.82 -0.79 2.86
CA THR A 123 -10.98 -0.96 1.68
C THR A 123 -9.63 -0.27 1.89
N VAL A 124 -8.56 -1.07 1.96
CA VAL A 124 -7.19 -0.60 2.24
C VAL A 124 -6.28 -0.84 1.04
N ALA A 125 -5.76 0.23 0.45
CA ALA A 125 -4.86 0.17 -0.70
C ALA A 125 -3.37 0.24 -0.28
N ASN A 126 -2.52 -0.67 -0.78
CA ASN A 126 -1.06 -0.55 -0.61
C ASN A 126 -0.39 -0.19 -1.92
N THR A 127 0.66 0.61 -1.78
CA THR A 127 1.52 0.98 -2.89
C THR A 127 2.63 -0.05 -3.05
N PRO A 128 2.86 -0.58 -4.25
CA PRO A 128 4.01 -1.45 -4.51
C PRO A 128 5.30 -0.74 -4.11
N LYS A 129 6.23 -1.48 -3.51
CA LYS A 129 7.63 -1.06 -3.42
C LYS A 129 8.10 -0.88 -4.85
N GLY A 130 8.37 0.35 -5.25
CA GLY A 130 9.09 0.57 -6.49
C GLY A 130 10.44 -0.13 -6.39
N GLN A 131 10.88 -0.79 -7.47
CA GLN A 131 12.28 -0.60 -7.79
C GLN A 131 12.47 0.91 -7.88
N LEU A 132 13.50 1.44 -7.21
CA LEU A 132 13.94 2.83 -7.42
C LEU A 132 13.78 3.15 -8.92
N PRO A 133 13.30 4.34 -9.32
CA PRO A 133 13.25 4.66 -10.74
C PRO A 133 14.61 4.29 -11.31
N ALA A 134 14.65 3.53 -12.41
CA ALA A 134 15.88 3.41 -13.16
C ALA A 134 16.39 4.85 -13.31
N THR A 135 17.53 5.19 -12.70
CA THR A 135 18.10 6.53 -12.80
C THR A 135 18.49 6.71 -14.25
N GLY A 136 17.53 7.20 -15.03
CA GLY A 136 17.44 6.95 -16.46
C GLY A 136 16.17 7.51 -17.07
N GLY A 137 15.60 8.57 -16.47
CA GLY A 137 14.65 9.42 -17.20
C GLY A 137 15.28 9.94 -18.49
N SER A 138 14.45 10.30 -19.48
CA SER A 138 14.88 10.68 -20.83
C SER A 138 16.00 11.76 -20.86
N GLY A 139 16.15 12.56 -19.81
CA GLY A 139 17.23 13.55 -19.68
C GLY A 139 18.67 12.99 -19.71
N ILE A 140 18.92 11.75 -19.24
CA ILE A 140 20.30 11.21 -19.27
C ILE A 140 20.73 10.74 -20.66
N GLN A 141 19.77 10.33 -21.49
CA GLN A 141 20.06 9.78 -22.83
C GLN A 141 20.71 10.83 -23.73
N THR A 142 20.29 12.09 -23.62
CA THR A 142 20.91 13.20 -24.37
C THR A 142 22.40 13.34 -24.02
N PHE A 143 22.77 13.27 -22.74
CA PHE A 143 24.17 13.37 -22.32
C PHE A 143 25.02 12.19 -22.85
N ILE A 144 24.48 10.96 -22.86
CA ILE A 144 25.18 9.78 -23.40
C ILE A 144 25.40 9.92 -24.92
N ILE A 145 24.38 10.36 -25.66
CA ILE A 145 24.49 10.55 -27.12
C ILE A 145 25.54 11.61 -27.45
N VAL A 146 25.54 12.74 -26.72
CA VAL A 146 26.55 13.80 -26.91
C VAL A 146 27.96 13.30 -26.57
N ALA A 147 28.12 12.54 -25.50
CA ALA A 147 29.42 11.97 -25.12
C ALA A 147 29.95 11.01 -26.20
N LEU A 148 29.12 10.12 -26.74
CA LEU A 148 29.49 9.22 -27.84
C LEU A 148 29.86 10.00 -29.12
N ALA A 149 29.15 11.07 -29.44
CA ALA A 149 29.47 11.93 -30.58
C ALA A 149 30.83 12.63 -30.44
N LEU A 150 31.17 13.09 -29.22
CA LEU A 150 32.47 13.72 -28.96
C LEU A 150 33.63 12.73 -29.05
N VAL A 151 33.47 11.51 -28.53
CA VAL A 151 34.51 10.47 -28.59
C VAL A 151 34.80 10.05 -30.04
N THR A 152 33.76 9.88 -30.86
CA THR A 152 33.92 9.53 -32.28
C THR A 152 34.60 10.63 -33.09
N ALA A 153 34.25 11.90 -32.85
CA ALA A 153 34.90 13.04 -33.50
C ALA A 153 36.39 13.12 -33.14
N ALA A 154 36.74 12.95 -31.86
CA ALA A 154 38.13 12.94 -31.41
C ALA A 154 38.93 11.78 -32.04
N GLY A 155 38.32 10.59 -32.13
CA GLY A 155 38.92 9.43 -32.81
C GLY A 155 39.20 9.71 -34.29
N ALA A 156 38.22 10.26 -35.02
CA ALA A 156 38.38 10.61 -36.44
C ALA A 156 39.49 11.65 -36.66
N LEU A 157 39.54 12.70 -35.84
CA LEU A 157 40.61 13.71 -35.90
C LEU A 157 41.99 13.11 -35.65
N THR A 158 42.09 12.19 -34.69
CA THR A 158 43.34 11.49 -34.38
C THR A 158 43.80 10.64 -35.57
N ILE A 159 42.89 9.88 -36.19
CA ILE A 159 43.19 9.09 -37.39
C ILE A 159 43.62 9.99 -38.55
N CYS A 160 42.91 11.10 -38.79
CA CYS A 160 43.28 12.07 -39.81
C CYS A 160 44.66 12.69 -39.55
N TYR A 161 44.97 13.04 -38.31
CA TYR A 161 46.27 13.56 -37.91
C TYR A 161 47.38 12.57 -38.25
N PHE A 162 47.24 11.30 -37.83
CA PHE A 162 48.22 10.25 -38.14
C PHE A 162 48.34 9.99 -39.65
N TYR A 163 47.23 9.99 -40.38
CA TYR A 163 47.24 9.76 -41.82
C TYR A 163 47.93 10.91 -42.58
N ARG A 164 47.69 12.16 -42.18
CA ARG A 164 48.41 13.32 -42.74
C ARG A 164 49.89 13.25 -42.42
N ASN A 165 50.25 13.05 -41.15
CA ASN A 165 51.64 12.97 -40.73
C ASN A 165 52.41 11.83 -41.41
N ARG A 166 51.74 10.71 -41.71
CA ARG A 166 52.35 9.59 -42.44
C ARG A 166 52.57 9.87 -43.93
N LYS A 167 51.78 10.76 -44.54
CA LYS A 167 52.01 11.20 -45.93
C LYS A 167 53.17 12.19 -46.06
N GLU A 168 53.48 12.95 -45.02
CA GLU A 168 54.63 13.87 -45.00
C GLU A 168 55.98 13.13 -44.84
N LEU A 169 55.97 11.82 -44.55
CA LEU A 169 57.15 10.99 -44.27
C LEU A 169 57.51 10.00 -45.40
N ASN A 170 56.75 9.97 -46.50
CA ASN A 170 56.99 9.15 -47.70
C ASN A 170 57.21 10.03 -48.92
#